data_AF-A0A835HH50-F1
#
_entry.id   AF-A0A835HH50-F1
#
_cell.length_a   1.000
_cell.length_b   1.000
_cell.length_c   1.000
_cell.angle_alpha   90.00
_cell.angle_beta   90.00
_cell.angle_gamma   90.00
#
_symmetry.space_group_name_H-M   'P 1'
#
loop_
_entity.id
_entity.type
_entity.pdbx_description
1 polymer ?
#
loop_
_entity_poly.entity_id
_entity_poly.type
_entity_poly.pdbx_seq_one_letter_code
_entity_poly.pdbx_strand_id
1 'polypeptide(L)'
;MPFAPHILQFLDSLYQEKDMDDAVTKTAVGLLGDLADTLGSHAGSLIELSVSSREFLNECLSSDDHLIKESAEWARLAITQAVSG
;
A
#
# COMPACT_ATOMS: atom_id res chain seq x y z
N MET A 1 -15.59 8.51 -2.84
CA MET A 1 -14.23 8.99 -3.09
C MET A 1 -13.81 8.60 -4.51
N PRO A 2 -13.89 9.50 -5.50
CA PRO A 2 -13.70 9.11 -6.91
C PRO A 2 -12.25 8.71 -7.24
N PHE A 3 -11.25 9.23 -6.53
CA PHE A 3 -9.84 9.07 -6.91
C PHE A 3 -9.13 7.89 -6.23
N ALA A 4 -9.62 7.39 -5.10
CA ALA A 4 -8.96 6.28 -4.40
C ALA A 4 -8.82 5.01 -5.25
N PRO A 5 -9.85 4.56 -6.00
CA PRO A 5 -9.69 3.43 -6.93
C PRO A 5 -8.65 3.69 -8.03
N HIS A 6 -8.55 4.93 -8.52
CA HIS A 6 -7.56 5.29 -9.55
C HIS A 6 -6.13 5.28 -9.02
N ILE A 7 -5.92 5.69 -7.76
CA ILE A 7 -4.60 5.63 -7.12
C ILE A 7 -4.20 4.17 -6.86
N LEU A 8 -5.12 3.32 -6.41
CA LEU A 8 -4.86 1.88 -6.26
C LEU A 8 -4.53 1.22 -7.60
N GLN A 9 -5.27 1.54 -8.67
CA GLN A 9 -4.95 1.05 -10.01
C GLN A 9 -3.57 1.51 -10.50
N PHE A 10 -3.16 2.73 -10.16
CA PHE A 10 -1.82 3.23 -10.46
C PHE A 10 -0.74 2.46 -9.67
N LEU A 11 -0.95 2.22 -8.38
CA LEU A 11 -0.05 1.40 -7.55
C LEU A 11 0.04 -0.04 -8.07
N ASP A 12 -1.08 -0.64 -8.50
CA ASP A 12 -1.09 -1.97 -9.12
C ASP A 12 -0.27 -1.97 -10.42
N SER A 13 -0.40 -0.92 -11.24
CA SER A 13 0.37 -0.77 -12.47
C SER A 13 1.86 -0.60 -12.20
N LEU A 14 2.23 0.18 -11.17
CA LEU A 14 3.63 0.31 -10.72
C LEU A 14 4.19 -1.04 -10.29
N TYR A 15 3.45 -1.81 -9.51
CA TYR A 15 3.88 -3.13 -9.05
C TYR A 15 4.08 -4.15 -10.18
N GLN A 16 3.37 -3.99 -11.31
CA GLN A 16 3.62 -4.81 -12.51
C GLN A 16 4.95 -4.48 -13.21
N GLU A 17 5.46 -3.25 -13.05
CA GLU A 17 6.77 -2.83 -13.54
C GLU A 17 7.84 -3.33 -12.57
N LYS A 18 8.29 -4.58 -12.74
CA LYS A 18 9.11 -5.35 -11.79
C LYS A 18 10.47 -4.76 -11.37
N ASP A 19 10.89 -3.65 -11.97
CA ASP A 19 12.17 -2.97 -11.68
C ASP A 19 11.94 -1.60 -11.01
N MET A 20 11.06 -1.54 -10.01
CA MET A 20 10.91 -0.36 -9.15
C MET A 20 12.17 -0.19 -8.29
N ASP A 21 12.79 0.99 -8.33
CA ASP A 21 13.86 1.30 -7.40
C ASP A 21 13.35 1.39 -5.94
N ASP A 22 14.27 1.32 -4.98
CA ASP A 22 13.94 1.28 -3.56
C ASP A 22 13.17 2.53 -3.09
N ALA A 23 13.47 3.70 -3.67
CA ALA A 23 12.79 4.94 -3.32
C ALA A 23 11.34 4.95 -3.84
N VAL A 24 11.12 4.46 -5.06
CA VAL A 24 9.79 4.28 -5.65
C VAL A 24 8.99 3.24 -4.86
N THR A 25 9.60 2.11 -4.51
CA THR A 25 8.98 1.05 -3.68
C THR A 25 8.54 1.59 -2.32
N LYS A 26 9.44 2.26 -1.60
CA LYS A 26 9.13 2.89 -0.32
C LYS A 26 8.00 3.92 -0.44
N THR A 27 8.05 4.74 -1.48
CA THR A 27 7.02 5.78 -1.71
C THR A 27 5.66 5.15 -2.01
N ALA A 28 5.62 4.10 -2.82
CA ALA A 28 4.39 3.41 -3.19
C ALA A 28 3.73 2.73 -1.98
N VAL A 29 4.51 2.03 -1.13
CA VAL A 29 3.95 1.41 0.09
C VAL A 29 3.54 2.45 1.14
N GLY A 30 4.26 3.57 1.23
CA GLY A 30 3.84 4.73 2.03
C GLY A 30 2.51 5.29 1.56
N LEU A 31 2.34 5.52 0.25
CA LEU A 31 1.09 6.02 -0.33
C LEU A 31 -0.09 5.08 -0.06
N LEU A 32 0.13 3.76 -0.09
CA LEU A 32 -0.89 2.77 0.26
C LEU A 32 -1.35 2.92 1.72
N GLY A 33 -0.41 3.15 2.65
CA GLY A 33 -0.71 3.45 4.05
C GLY A 33 -1.42 4.79 4.24
N ASP A 34 -0.96 5.85 3.56
CA ASP A 34 -1.57 7.19 3.60
C ASP A 34 -3.04 7.16 3.14
N LEU A 35 -3.33 6.36 2.10
CA LEU A 35 -4.71 6.14 1.64
C LEU A 35 -5.58 5.52 2.74
N ALA A 36 -5.07 4.49 3.43
CA ALA A 36 -5.80 3.84 4.51
C ALA A 36 -6.01 4.79 5.70
N ASP A 37 -4.96 5.47 6.16
CA ASP A 37 -5.00 6.38 7.31
C ASP A 37 -5.92 7.59 7.06
N THR A 38 -5.82 8.19 5.87
CA THR A 38 -6.58 9.41 5.53
C THR A 38 -8.05 9.10 5.23
N LEU A 39 -8.33 7.99 4.56
CA LEU A 39 -9.67 7.70 4.02
C LEU A 39 -10.45 6.68 4.85
N GLY A 40 -9.80 6.03 5.82
CA GLY A 40 -10.41 5.02 6.69
C GLY A 40 -11.07 3.91 5.90
N SER A 41 -12.26 3.47 6.36
CA SER A 41 -13.01 2.36 5.77
C SER A 41 -13.32 2.49 4.28
N HIS A 42 -13.39 3.72 3.74
CA HIS A 42 -13.58 3.93 2.30
C HIS A 42 -12.41 3.42 1.45
N ALA A 43 -11.17 3.52 1.95
CA ALA A 43 -10.00 2.92 1.30
C ALA A 43 -9.70 1.53 1.84
N GLY A 44 -9.90 1.29 3.14
CA GLY A 44 -9.69 0.00 3.78
C GLY A 44 -10.37 -1.15 3.03
N SER A 45 -11.66 -1.01 2.73
CA SER A 45 -12.41 -2.05 1.97
C SER A 45 -11.90 -2.23 0.54
N LEU A 46 -11.44 -1.16 -0.12
CA LEU A 46 -10.87 -1.26 -1.47
C LEU A 46 -9.52 -1.97 -1.48
N ILE A 47 -8.67 -1.66 -0.50
CA ILE A 47 -7.34 -2.25 -0.31
C ILE A 47 -7.47 -3.74 0.06
N GLU A 48 -8.42 -4.08 0.94
CA GLU A 48 -8.67 -5.47 1.36
C GLU A 48 -9.10 -6.38 0.19
N LEU A 49 -9.88 -5.83 -0.75
CA LEU A 49 -10.30 -6.54 -1.96
C LEU A 49 -9.21 -6.61 -3.04
N SER A 50 -8.18 -5.77 -2.96
CA SER A 50 -7.07 -5.80 -3.93
C SER A 50 -6.08 -6.92 -3.59
N VAL A 51 -5.95 -7.88 -4.50
CA VAL A 51 -4.93 -8.93 -4.39
C VAL A 51 -3.53 -8.32 -4.54
N SER A 52 -3.33 -7.48 -5.55
CA SER A 52 -2.06 -6.84 -5.86
C SER A 52 -1.56 -5.94 -4.73
N SER A 53 -2.43 -5.16 -4.09
CA SER A 53 -2.01 -4.34 -2.94
C SER A 53 -1.56 -5.18 -1.74
N ARG A 54 -2.17 -6.35 -1.50
CA ARG A 54 -1.75 -7.27 -0.43
C ARG A 54 -0.43 -7.96 -0.75
N GLU A 55 -0.24 -8.40 -2.00
CA GLU A 55 1.02 -9.01 -2.45
C GLU A 55 2.16 -8.00 -2.37
N PHE A 56 1.97 -6.80 -2.91
CA PHE A 56 2.93 -5.70 -2.84
C PHE A 56 3.31 -5.34 -1.39
N LEU A 57 2.33 -5.23 -0.49
CA LEU A 57 2.60 -4.98 0.93
C LEU A 57 3.42 -6.10 1.57
N ASN A 58 3.11 -7.37 1.27
CA ASN A 58 3.83 -8.52 1.82
C ASN A 58 5.28 -8.60 1.32
N GLU A 59 5.53 -8.24 0.07
CA GLU A 59 6.89 -8.12 -0.46
C GLU A 59 7.66 -7.01 0.25
N CYS A 60 7.05 -5.83 0.43
CA CYS A 60 7.69 -4.74 1.15
C CYS A 60 7.99 -5.11 2.62
N LEU A 61 7.10 -5.86 3.29
CA LEU A 61 7.32 -6.39 4.65
C LEU A 61 8.45 -7.43 4.72
N SER A 62 8.74 -8.09 3.60
CA SER A 62 9.80 -9.09 3.47
C SER A 62 11.11 -8.50 2.92
N SER A 63 11.14 -7.19 2.64
CA SER A 63 12.31 -6.51 2.10
C SER A 63 13.50 -6.55 3.07
N ASP A 64 14.70 -6.70 2.51
CA ASP A 64 15.97 -6.56 3.23
C ASP A 64 16.32 -5.09 3.53
N ASP A 65 15.71 -4.15 2.80
CA ASP A 65 15.85 -2.72 3.06
C ASP A 65 14.98 -2.33 4.27
N HIS A 66 15.65 -1.86 5.33
CA HIS A 66 14.99 -1.47 6.57
C HIS A 66 13.98 -0.33 6.41
N LEU A 67 14.24 0.63 5.51
CA LEU A 67 13.37 1.78 5.30
C LEU A 67 12.09 1.41 4.53
N ILE A 68 12.19 0.48 3.57
CA ILE A 68 11.01 -0.09 2.91
C ILE A 68 10.19 -0.87 3.92
N LYS A 69 10.85 -1.75 4.70
CA LYS A 69 10.18 -2.60 5.68
C LYS A 69 9.46 -1.79 6.76
N GLU A 70 10.11 -0.76 7.31
CA GLU A 70 9.52 0.16 8.29
C GLU A 70 8.27 0.86 7.72
N SER A 71 8.34 1.35 6.48
CA SER A 71 7.20 1.99 5.80
C SER A 71 6.05 1.01 5.58
N ALA A 72 6.36 -0.25 5.27
CA ALA A 72 5.37 -1.31 5.07
C ALA A 72 4.71 -1.75 6.38
N GLU A 73 5.47 -1.82 7.48
CA GLU A 73 4.93 -2.11 8.81
C GLU A 73 3.95 -1.03 9.26
N TRP A 74 4.28 0.24 9.01
CA TRP A 74 3.36 1.35 9.24
C TRP A 74 2.11 1.25 8.37
N ALA A 75 2.26 1.03 7.06
CA ALA A 75 1.12 0.90 6.13
C ALA A 75 0.18 -0.25 6.54
N ARG A 76 0.73 -1.40 6.95
CA ARG A 76 -0.05 -2.54 7.48
C ARG A 76 -0.90 -2.15 8.69
N LEU A 77 -0.34 -1.37 9.62
CA LEU A 77 -1.07 -0.88 10.79
C LEU A 77 -2.23 0.05 10.38
N ALA A 78 -1.95 1.01 9.49
CA ALA A 78 -2.96 1.93 8.96
C ALA A 78 -4.11 1.19 8.26
N ILE A 79 -3.79 0.21 7.40
CA ILE A 79 -4.78 -0.63 6.71
C ILE A 79 -5.60 -1.44 7.71
N THR A 80 -4.95 -2.05 8.71
CA THR A 80 -5.66 -2.84 9.73
C THR A 80 -6.67 -1.99 10.50
N GLN A 81 -6.29 -0.75 10.85
CA GLN A 81 -7.18 0.21 11.51
C GLN A 81 -8.33 0.63 10.57
N ALA A 82 -8.02 0.93 9.31
CA ALA A 82 -9.01 1.33 8.31
C ALA A 82 -10.06 0.24 8.01
N VAL A 83 -9.69 -1.05 8.08
CA VAL A 83 -10.63 -2.18 7.90
C VAL A 83 -11.45 -2.45 9.16
N SER A 84 -10.90 -2.18 10.34
CA SER A 84 -11.55 -2.50 11.62
C SER A 84 -12.51 -1.41 12.12
N GLY A 85 -12.40 -0.18 11.61
CA GLY A 85 -13.23 0.97 11.96
C GLY A 85 -14.42 1.17 11.05
#